data_AF-A0A937VP49-F1
#
_entry.id   AF-A0A937VP49-F1
#
_cell.length_a   1.000
_cell.length_b   1.000
_cell.length_c   1.000
_cell.angle_alpha   90.00
_cell.angle_beta   90.00
_cell.angle_gamma   90.00
#
_symmetry.space_group_name_H-M   'P 1'
#
loop_
_entity.id
_entity.type
_entity.pdbx_description
1 polymer ?
#
loop_
_entity_poly.entity_id
_entity_poly.type
_entity_poly.pdbx_seq_one_letter_code
_entity_poly.pdbx_strand_id
1 'polypeptide(L)'
;GASGMDIGKLVLIETMLITVVGGILGLLLSISGSSLIEGFVKGIIPYAPDGRLMTPEPGLIGICLAFSIGIGLVCGILPAIKSSRLTPMEAIRSNLE
;
A
#
# COMPACT_ATOMS: atom_id res chain seq x y z
N GLY A 1 7.74 0.34 31.60
CA GLY A 1 8.14 1.13 30.43
C GLY A 1 8.11 0.24 29.22
N ALA A 2 7.57 0.70 28.10
CA ALA A 2 7.59 -0.06 26.85
C ALA A 2 9.04 -0.22 26.37
N SER A 3 9.40 -1.43 25.92
CA SER A 3 10.71 -1.69 25.34
C SER A 3 10.80 -1.01 23.97
N GLY A 4 12.01 -0.64 23.51
CA GLY A 4 12.21 -0.14 22.15
C GLY A 4 11.66 -1.10 21.09
N MET A 5 11.67 -2.41 21.39
CA MET A 5 11.09 -3.44 20.52
C MET A 5 9.56 -3.39 20.43
N ASP A 6 8.87 -2.86 21.44
CA ASP A 6 7.42 -2.65 21.41
C ASP A 6 7.06 -1.46 20.50
N ILE A 7 7.86 -0.39 20.53
CA ILE A 7 7.71 0.76 19.64
C ILE A 7 7.92 0.34 18.18
N GLY A 8 8.94 -0.48 17.90
CA GLY A 8 9.18 -1.01 16.55
C GLY A 8 8.01 -1.82 16.02
N LYS A 9 7.42 -2.70 16.87
CA LYS A 9 6.24 -3.49 16.50
C LYS A 9 5.03 -2.61 16.22
N LEU A 10 4.82 -1.55 17.00
CA LEU A 10 3.73 -0.60 16.77
C LEU A 10 3.85 0.07 15.40
N VAL A 11 5.03 0.60 15.07
CA VAL A 11 5.30 1.26 13.78
C VAL A 11 5.13 0.28 12.60
N LEU A 12 5.57 -0.97 12.77
CA LEU A 12 5.34 -2.01 11.76
C LEU A 12 3.86 -2.27 11.51
N ILE A 13 3.08 -2.45 12.58
CA ILE A 13 1.64 -2.70 12.48
C ILE A 13 0.92 -1.52 11.83
N GLU A 14 1.26 -0.29 12.21
CA GLU A 14 0.68 0.92 11.65
C GLU A 14 0.98 1.04 10.14
N THR A 15 2.24 0.81 9.75
CA THR A 15 2.64 0.83 8.34
C THR A 15 1.96 -0.28 7.54
N MET A 16 1.82 -1.47 8.13
CA MET A 16 1.10 -2.59 7.51
C MET A 16 -0.39 -2.25 7.32
N LEU A 17 -1.02 -1.65 8.32
CA LEU A 17 -2.43 -1.25 8.26
C LEU A 17 -2.66 -0.23 7.15
N ILE A 18 -1.82 0.81 7.05
CA ILE A 18 -1.89 1.80 5.98
C ILE A 18 -1.66 1.15 4.61
N THR A 19 -0.70 0.23 4.49
CA THR A 19 -0.41 -0.48 3.22
C THR A 19 -1.59 -1.32 2.78
N VAL A 20 -2.21 -2.09 3.69
CA VAL A 20 -3.36 -2.94 3.36
C VAL A 20 -4.55 -2.09 2.95
N VAL A 21 -4.85 -1.02 3.69
CA VAL A 21 -5.96 -0.11 3.36
C VAL A 21 -5.71 0.55 2.00
N GLY A 22 -4.49 1.06 1.76
CA GLY A 22 -4.11 1.64 0.48
C GLY A 22 -4.19 0.64 -0.67
N GLY A 23 -3.75 -0.60 -0.45
CA GLY A 23 -3.83 -1.69 -1.43
C GLY A 23 -5.26 -2.04 -1.81
N ILE A 24 -6.17 -2.18 -0.83
CA ILE A 24 -7.60 -2.43 -1.07
C ILE A 24 -8.23 -1.26 -1.84
N LEU A 25 -7.98 -0.02 -1.40
CA LEU A 25 -8.51 1.17 -2.07
C LEU A 25 -8.00 1.27 -3.52
N GLY A 26 -6.71 1.06 -3.75
CA GLY A 26 -6.11 1.05 -5.08
C GLY A 26 -6.71 -0.01 -6.00
N LEU A 27 -7.00 -1.20 -5.46
CA LEU A 27 -7.68 -2.27 -6.19
C LEU A 27 -9.10 -1.89 -6.61
N LEU A 28 -9.89 -1.33 -5.69
CA LEU A 28 -11.24 -0.85 -5.96
C LEU A 28 -11.25 0.27 -7.00
N LEU A 29 -10.31 1.22 -6.87
CA LEU A 29 -10.07 2.30 -7.84
C LEU A 29 -9.68 1.76 -9.21
N SER A 30 -8.82 0.74 -9.27
CA SER A 30 -8.42 0.11 -10.53
C SER A 30 -9.60 -0.56 -11.23
N ILE A 31 -10.40 -1.36 -10.52
CA ILE A 31 -11.58 -2.05 -11.10
C ILE A 31 -12.61 -1.03 -11.61
N SER A 32 -12.87 0.01 -10.80
CA SER A 32 -13.82 1.07 -11.17
C SER A 32 -13.29 1.89 -12.34
N GLY A 33 -12.01 2.25 -12.32
CA GLY A 33 -11.32 2.99 -13.38
C GLY A 33 -11.32 2.24 -14.70
N SER A 34 -11.02 0.93 -14.70
CA SER A 34 -11.09 0.10 -15.91
C SER A 34 -12.48 0.13 -16.55
N SER A 35 -13.54 0.12 -15.74
CA SER A 35 -14.93 0.21 -16.24
C SER A 35 -15.24 1.58 -16.87
N LEU A 36 -14.76 2.67 -16.26
CA LEU A 36 -14.88 4.03 -16.81
C LEU A 36 -14.14 4.20 -18.13
N ILE A 37 -12.90 3.69 -18.20
CA ILE A 37 -12.07 3.73 -19.40
C ILE A 37 -12.69 2.90 -20.52
N GLU A 38 -13.23 1.72 -20.22
CA GLU A 38 -13.92 0.89 -21.21
C GLU A 38 -15.16 1.61 -21.79
N GLY A 39 -15.93 2.30 -20.96
CA GLY A 39 -17.06 3.12 -21.40
C GLY A 39 -16.64 4.29 -22.31
N PHE A 40 -15.54 4.98 -21.96
CA PHE A 40 -15.02 6.08 -22.77
C PHE A 40 -14.45 5.59 -24.12
N VAL A 41 -13.72 4.48 -24.11
CA VAL A 41 -13.10 3.87 -25.30
C VAL A 41 -14.17 3.34 -26.28
N LYS A 42 -15.22 2.67 -25.79
CA LYS A 42 -16.34 2.20 -26.63
C LYS A 42 -17.10 3.36 -27.30
N GLY A 43 -17.12 4.54 -26.69
CA GLY A 43 -17.71 5.73 -27.29
C GLY A 43 -16.92 6.32 -28.47
N ILE A 44 -15.62 6.02 -28.57
CA ILE A 44 -14.71 6.61 -29.58
C ILE A 44 -14.38 5.61 -30.71
N ILE A 45 -14.39 4.29 -30.44
CA ILE A 45 -13.95 3.27 -31.41
C ILE A 45 -15.12 2.41 -31.89
N PRO A 46 -15.61 2.57 -33.14
CA PRO A 46 -16.78 1.84 -33.67
C PRO A 46 -16.57 0.34 -33.97
N TYR A 47 -15.35 -0.18 -33.79
CA TYR A 47 -14.98 -1.59 -33.97
C TYR A 47 -14.45 -2.25 -32.69
N ALA A 48 -14.71 -1.66 -31.51
CA ALA A 48 -14.36 -2.28 -30.25
C ALA A 48 -15.22 -3.56 -30.06
N PRO A 49 -14.63 -4.76 -29.95
CA PRO A 49 -15.40 -5.98 -29.73
C PRO A 49 -16.24 -5.87 -28.44
N ASP A 50 -17.46 -6.40 -28.46
CA ASP A 50 -18.41 -6.50 -27.32
C ASP A 50 -17.93 -7.41 -26.17
N GLY A 51 -16.63 -7.69 -26.09
CA GLY A 51 -16.00 -8.42 -25.00
C GLY A 51 -15.44 -7.47 -23.94
N ARG A 52 -15.37 -7.93 -22.69
CA ARG A 52 -14.65 -7.23 -21.61
C ARG A 52 -13.18 -7.12 -22.02
N LEU A 53 -12.76 -5.96 -22.54
CA LEU A 53 -11.39 -5.71 -23.00
C LEU A 53 -10.37 -5.80 -21.86
N MET A 54 -10.82 -5.49 -20.65
CA MET A 54 -10.05 -5.60 -19.41
C MET A 54 -10.69 -6.68 -18.54
N THR A 55 -10.37 -7.95 -18.82
CA THR A 55 -10.67 -9.02 -17.87
C THR A 55 -9.63 -8.98 -16.76
N PRO A 56 -10.01 -8.66 -15.50
CA PRO A 56 -9.07 -8.73 -14.40
C PRO A 56 -8.63 -10.18 -14.24
N GLU A 57 -7.40 -10.47 -14.67
CA GLU A 57 -6.82 -11.78 -14.47
C GLU A 57 -6.50 -11.94 -12.98
N PRO A 58 -7.08 -12.94 -12.29
CA PRO A 58 -6.88 -13.10 -10.85
C PRO A 58 -5.41 -13.29 -10.47
N GLY A 59 -4.58 -13.81 -11.39
CA GLY A 59 -3.13 -13.90 -11.22
C GLY A 59 -2.45 -12.54 -11.09
N LEU A 60 -2.78 -11.59 -11.99
CA LEU A 60 -2.25 -10.22 -11.95
C LEU A 60 -2.66 -9.49 -10.66
N ILE A 61 -3.91 -9.65 -10.22
CA ILE A 61 -4.38 -9.07 -8.95
C ILE A 61 -3.57 -9.60 -7.78
N GLY A 62 -3.34 -10.92 -7.72
CA GLY A 62 -2.55 -11.55 -6.67
C GLY A 62 -1.10 -11.04 -6.64
N ILE A 63 -0.46 -10.91 -7.81
CA ILE A 63 0.90 -10.38 -7.94
C ILE A 63 0.96 -8.92 -7.49
N CYS A 64 0.01 -8.08 -7.91
CA CYS A 64 -0.05 -6.68 -7.51
C CYS A 64 -0.22 -6.52 -5.99
N LEU A 65 -1.09 -7.32 -5.36
CA LEU A 65 -1.25 -7.33 -3.90
C LEU A 65 0.03 -7.78 -3.19
N ALA A 66 0.63 -8.88 -3.64
CA ALA A 66 1.86 -9.39 -3.06
C ALA A 66 3.00 -8.37 -3.17
N PHE A 67 3.10 -7.69 -4.31
CA PHE A 67 4.08 -6.64 -4.55
C PHE A 67 3.84 -5.41 -3.64
N SER A 68 2.59 -4.96 -3.52
CA SER A 68 2.22 -3.83 -2.64
C SER A 68 2.53 -4.13 -1.18
N ILE A 69 2.18 -5.33 -0.69
CA ILE A 69 2.52 -5.78 0.66
C ILE A 69 4.04 -5.87 0.84
N GLY A 70 4.76 -6.41 -0.15
CA GLY A 70 6.21 -6.49 -0.13
C GLY A 70 6.89 -5.13 0.00
N ILE A 71 6.46 -4.14 -0.79
CA ILE A 71 6.96 -2.77 -0.68
C ILE A 71 6.63 -2.17 0.69
N GLY A 72 5.38 -2.31 1.17
CA GLY A 72 4.99 -1.78 2.47
C GLY A 72 5.79 -2.36 3.64
N LEU A 73 6.10 -3.66 3.58
CA LEU A 73 7.00 -4.31 4.53
C LEU A 73 8.41 -3.74 4.47
N VAL A 74 9.02 -3.65 3.28
CA VAL A 74 10.38 -3.12 3.11
C VAL A 74 10.46 -1.66 3.62
N CYS A 75 9.49 -0.83 3.24
CA CYS A 75 9.40 0.55 3.70
C CYS A 75 9.09 0.68 5.19
N GLY A 76 8.37 -0.25 5.82
CA GLY A 76 8.03 -0.22 7.24
C GLY A 76 9.14 -0.74 8.16
N ILE A 77 9.95 -1.69 7.70
CA ILE A 77 11.04 -2.28 8.50
C ILE A 77 12.14 -1.27 8.81
N LEU A 78 12.54 -0.45 7.83
CA LEU A 78 13.56 0.59 8.00
C LEU A 78 13.23 1.61 9.12
N PRO A 79 12.06 2.27 9.14
CA PRO A 79 11.67 3.18 10.20
C PRO A 79 11.41 2.45 11.52
N ALA A 80 10.87 1.23 11.51
CA ALA A 80 10.65 0.47 12.73
C ALA A 80 11.96 0.15 13.48
N ILE A 81 13.02 -0.21 12.76
CA ILE A 81 14.35 -0.41 13.34
C ILE A 81 14.90 0.90 13.89
N LYS A 82 14.71 2.00 13.16
CA LYS A 82 15.13 3.34 13.60
C LYS A 82 14.42 3.75 14.90
N SER A 83 13.10 3.58 14.98
CA SER A 83 12.31 3.91 16.17
C SER A 83 12.61 3.01 17.37
N SER A 84 12.97 1.75 17.15
CA SER A 84 13.31 0.82 18.23
C SER A 84 14.64 1.15 18.92
N ARG A 85 15.52 1.90 18.24
CA ARG A 85 16.84 2.29 18.73
C ARG A 85 16.88 3.69 19.34
N LEU A 86 15.81 4.48 19.20
CA LEU A 86 15.71 5.80 19.82
C LEU A 86 15.45 5.62 21.31
N THR A 87 16.41 6.06 22.13
CA THR A 87 16.19 6.11 23.58
C THR A 87 15.28 7.28 23.92
N PRO A 88 14.45 7.17 24.98
CA PRO A 88 13.58 8.27 25.42
C PRO A 88 14.35 9.56 25.73
N MET A 89 15.59 9.43 26.18
CA MET A 89 16.46 10.56 26.52
C MET A 89 16.97 11.29 25.28
N GLU A 90 17.36 10.56 24.21
CA GLU A 90 17.68 11.16 22.91
C GLU A 90 16.49 11.93 22.33
N ALA A 91 15.28 11.38 22.40
CA ALA A 91 14.08 11.99 21.84
C ALA A 91 13.69 13.31 22.54
N ILE A 92 13.90 13.40 23.86
CA ILE A 92 13.67 14.63 24.61
C ILE A 92 14.77 15.65 24.34
N ARG A 93 16.03 15.22 24.24
CA ARG A 93 17.16 16.11 23.97
C ARG A 93 17.11 16.73 22.59
N SER A 94 16.70 15.97 21.57
CA SER A 94 16.55 16.46 20.20
C SER A 94 15.40 17.47 20.01
N ASN A 95 14.50 17.63 20.98
CA ASN A 95 13.44 18.64 20.95
C ASN A 95 13.84 19.95 21.64
N LEU A 96 15.01 19.98 22.29
CA LEU A 96 15.52 21.14 23.03
C LEU A 96 16.60 21.89 22.24
N GLU A 97 17.09 21.29 21.16
CA GLU A 97 17.97 21.87 20.14
C GLU A 97 17.13 22.44 18.99
#